data_AF-A0A8T1AFH0-F1
#
_entry.id   AF-A0A8T1AFH0-F1
#
_cell.length_a   1.000
_cell.length_b   1.000
_cell.length_c   1.000
_cell.angle_alpha   90.00
_cell.angle_beta   90.00
_cell.angle_gamma   90.00
#
_symmetry.space_group_name_H-M   'P 1'
#
loop_
_entity.id
_entity.type
_entity.pdbx_description
1 polymer ?
#
loop_
_entity_poly.entity_id
_entity_poly.type
_entity_poly.pdbx_seq_one_letter_code
_entity_poly.pdbx_strand_id
1 'polypeptide(L)'
;MVTLYCVIVGVGGSAFPVDIDASLSVGHLKKAIKAENSATITCDAKDLQLFLGKKDGGWLSSLTEDVKQLKKGEKTALIEALTSENLELQGGDPIYEFLANMETPKAKQIHVLVEVPEGASDAEAKQKAKLTTLAMLLKQCGVVGDLPQKGDFLKLFEWTDGDCGKVMAIKAIDDIVHFTGSRFYVRKEILCVLTNFKNIYQSEFDTGKVVNKQFSITNDQSSGSARLLVGFI
;
A
#
# COMPACT_ATOMS: atom_id res chain seq x y z
N MET A 1 -35.23 -0.09 16.46
CA MET A 1 -33.87 -0.19 17.02
C MET A 1 -33.26 -1.53 16.63
N VAL A 2 -32.04 -1.50 16.11
CA VAL A 2 -31.21 -2.66 15.78
C VAL A 2 -29.82 -2.46 16.38
N THR A 3 -29.18 -3.54 16.80
CA THR A 3 -27.80 -3.51 17.31
C THR A 3 -26.85 -4.03 16.23
N LEU A 4 -25.97 -3.16 15.75
CA LEU A 4 -24.93 -3.52 14.79
C LEU A 4 -23.60 -3.69 15.53
N TYR A 5 -22.86 -4.74 15.18
CA TYR A 5 -21.49 -4.93 15.70
C TYR A 5 -20.49 -4.40 14.68
N CYS A 6 -19.75 -3.38 15.08
CA CYS A 6 -18.78 -2.65 14.26
C CYS A 6 -17.35 -3.06 14.65
N VAL A 7 -16.45 -3.05 13.67
CA VAL A 7 -15.01 -3.25 13.87
C VAL A 7 -14.24 -2.20 13.09
N ILE A 8 -13.22 -1.61 13.71
CA ILE A 8 -12.28 -0.71 13.04
C ILE A 8 -11.25 -1.55 12.29
N VAL A 9 -11.09 -1.31 11.00
CA VAL A 9 -10.17 -2.04 10.14
C VAL A 9 -8.75 -1.51 10.34
N GLY A 10 -7.77 -2.40 10.47
CA GLY A 10 -6.35 -2.04 10.63
C GLY A 10 -5.97 -1.58 12.05
N VAL A 11 -6.93 -1.50 12.98
CA VAL A 11 -6.68 -1.20 14.40
C VAL A 11 -7.01 -2.44 15.21
N GLY A 12 -6.04 -2.92 16.00
CA GLY A 12 -6.25 -4.04 16.92
C GLY A 12 -7.32 -3.69 17.94
N GLY A 13 -8.38 -4.51 18.03
CA GLY A 13 -9.53 -4.23 18.87
C GLY A 13 -10.64 -5.24 18.72
N SER A 14 -11.54 -5.29 19.71
CA SER A 14 -12.76 -6.11 19.63
C SER A 14 -13.87 -5.38 18.90
N ALA A 15 -14.82 -6.15 18.37
CA ALA A 15 -16.06 -5.58 17.84
C ALA A 15 -16.86 -4.92 18.96
N PHE A 16 -17.47 -3.78 18.67
CA PHE A 16 -18.28 -3.03 19.61
C PHE A 16 -19.71 -2.88 19.09
N PRO A 17 -20.73 -2.93 19.98
CA PRO A 17 -22.12 -2.75 19.60
C PRO A 17 -22.43 -1.27 19.35
N VAL A 18 -23.32 -1.00 18.40
CA VAL A 18 -23.91 0.30 18.12
C VAL A 18 -25.41 0.11 17.96
N ASP A 19 -26.18 0.74 18.83
CA ASP A 19 -27.64 0.74 18.76
C ASP A 19 -28.13 1.89 17.87
N ILE A 20 -28.94 1.57 16.87
CA ILE A 20 -29.44 2.56 15.91
C ILE A 20 -30.85 2.24 15.41
N ASP A 21 -31.62 3.26 15.08
CA ASP A 21 -32.88 3.07 14.37
C ASP A 21 -32.63 2.81 12.88
N ALA A 22 -33.19 1.72 12.36
CA ALA A 22 -32.99 1.32 10.97
C ALA A 22 -33.61 2.29 9.95
N SER A 23 -34.52 3.18 10.37
CA SER A 23 -35.04 4.26 9.52
C SER A 23 -34.06 5.42 9.33
N LEU A 24 -33.00 5.50 10.13
CA LEU A 24 -32.00 6.55 10.01
C LEU A 24 -31.01 6.24 8.89
N SER A 25 -30.25 7.27 8.49
CA SER A 25 -29.25 7.14 7.43
C SER A 25 -27.91 6.59 7.91
N VAL A 26 -27.08 6.12 6.99
CA VAL A 26 -25.67 5.77 7.21
C VAL A 26 -24.89 6.94 7.84
N GLY A 27 -25.23 8.19 7.54
CA GLY A 27 -24.63 9.35 8.20
C GLY A 27 -24.91 9.41 9.70
N HIS A 28 -26.08 8.95 10.16
CA HIS A 28 -26.36 8.79 11.59
C HIS A 28 -25.56 7.63 12.19
N LEU A 29 -25.37 6.54 11.45
CA LEU A 29 -24.52 5.44 11.86
C LEU A 29 -23.06 5.86 12.04
N LYS A 30 -22.51 6.64 11.09
CA LYS A 30 -21.16 7.21 11.20
C LYS A 30 -21.00 8.04 12.48
N LYS A 31 -22.00 8.85 12.83
CA LYS A 31 -22.00 9.65 14.08
C LYS A 31 -22.05 8.76 15.33
N ALA A 32 -22.90 7.74 15.34
CA ALA A 32 -23.01 6.81 16.45
C ALA A 32 -21.71 6.02 16.69
N ILE A 33 -21.09 5.53 15.61
CA ILE A 33 -19.79 4.85 15.65
C ILE A 33 -18.70 5.74 16.25
N LYS A 34 -18.60 7.00 15.78
CA LYS A 34 -17.63 7.96 16.33
C LYS A 34 -17.88 8.24 17.81
N ALA A 35 -19.13 8.37 18.24
CA ALA A 35 -19.46 8.63 19.64
C ALA A 35 -19.00 7.48 20.56
N GLU A 36 -19.22 6.24 20.12
CA GLU A 36 -18.86 5.03 20.89
C GLU A 36 -17.34 4.84 20.99
N ASN A 37 -16.58 5.27 19.98
CA ASN A 37 -15.13 5.03 19.91
C ASN A 37 -14.32 6.31 19.67
N SER A 38 -14.70 7.41 20.33
CA SER A 38 -14.13 8.75 20.12
C SER A 38 -12.64 8.89 20.45
N ALA A 39 -12.11 8.01 21.33
CA ALA A 39 -10.68 7.97 21.63
C ALA A 39 -9.85 7.41 20.47
N THR A 40 -10.40 6.49 19.69
CA THR A 40 -9.74 5.87 18.53
C THR A 40 -10.06 6.62 17.24
N ILE A 41 -11.29 7.12 17.10
CA ILE A 41 -11.80 7.82 15.91
C ILE A 41 -11.69 9.33 16.13
N THR A 42 -10.59 9.91 15.68
CA THR A 42 -10.30 11.34 15.85
C THR A 42 -10.82 12.22 14.71
N CYS A 43 -11.02 11.66 13.50
CA CYS A 43 -11.54 12.37 12.33
C CYS A 43 -13.03 12.72 12.45
N ASP A 44 -13.57 13.55 11.53
CA ASP A 44 -14.99 13.83 11.52
C ASP A 44 -15.79 12.58 11.13
N ALA A 45 -16.99 12.43 11.72
CA ALA A 45 -17.84 11.28 11.43
C ALA A 45 -18.14 11.15 9.93
N LYS A 46 -18.25 12.26 9.20
CA LYS A 46 -18.51 12.24 7.75
C LYS A 46 -17.38 11.57 6.94
N ASP A 47 -16.15 11.59 7.48
CA ASP A 47 -14.95 11.10 6.81
C ASP A 47 -14.77 9.57 7.02
N LEU A 48 -15.47 8.97 7.98
CA LEU A 48 -15.45 7.52 8.17
C LEU A 48 -15.97 6.80 6.93
N GLN A 49 -15.29 5.74 6.49
CA GLN A 49 -15.77 4.88 5.43
C GLN A 49 -16.37 3.61 6.06
N LEU A 50 -17.59 3.28 5.65
CA LEU A 50 -18.34 2.15 6.21
C LEU A 50 -18.60 1.11 5.12
N PHE A 51 -18.34 -0.15 5.45
CA PHE A 51 -18.55 -1.28 4.57
C PHE A 51 -19.34 -2.38 5.29
N LEU A 52 -20.09 -3.18 4.53
CA LEU A 52 -20.82 -4.32 5.09
C LEU A 52 -19.86 -5.47 5.37
N GLY A 53 -19.90 -5.99 6.60
CA GLY A 53 -19.22 -7.23 6.98
C GLY A 53 -19.96 -8.45 6.44
N LYS A 54 -20.11 -8.58 5.13
CA LYS A 54 -20.88 -9.66 4.48
C LYS A 54 -19.98 -10.61 3.72
N LYS A 55 -20.20 -11.92 3.87
CA LYS A 55 -19.56 -12.97 3.07
C LYS A 55 -20.61 -13.99 2.62
N ASP A 56 -20.59 -14.37 1.34
CA ASP A 56 -21.44 -15.42 0.76
C ASP A 56 -22.95 -15.26 1.06
N GLY A 57 -23.45 -14.03 1.13
CA GLY A 57 -24.86 -13.77 1.43
C GLY A 57 -25.20 -13.54 2.90
N GLY A 58 -24.29 -13.83 3.84
CA GLY A 58 -24.51 -13.70 5.29
C GLY A 58 -23.51 -12.77 5.99
N TRP A 59 -23.78 -12.47 7.26
CA TRP A 59 -22.86 -11.68 8.09
C TRP A 59 -21.57 -12.44 8.40
N LEU A 60 -20.46 -11.71 8.49
CA LEU A 60 -19.17 -12.25 8.89
C LEU A 60 -19.27 -12.78 10.32
N SER A 61 -18.98 -14.06 10.51
CA SER A 61 -18.90 -14.62 11.86
C SER A 61 -17.66 -14.09 12.58
N SER A 62 -17.82 -13.67 13.83
CA SER A 62 -16.73 -13.18 14.68
C SER A 62 -15.68 -14.26 15.05
N LEU A 63 -15.95 -15.50 14.66
CA LEU A 63 -15.12 -16.70 14.90
C LEU A 63 -14.29 -17.10 13.68
N THR A 64 -14.48 -16.47 12.52
CA THR A 64 -13.65 -16.75 11.34
C THR A 64 -12.21 -16.32 11.57
N GLU A 65 -11.27 -16.96 10.88
CA GLU A 65 -9.86 -16.62 11.03
C GLU A 65 -9.56 -15.20 10.55
N ASP A 66 -10.22 -14.76 9.46
CA ASP A 66 -10.15 -13.39 8.97
C ASP A 66 -10.55 -12.37 10.04
N VAL A 67 -11.63 -12.62 10.79
CA VAL A 67 -12.07 -11.69 11.84
C VAL A 67 -11.15 -11.76 13.07
N LYS A 68 -10.54 -12.91 13.38
CA LYS A 68 -9.54 -12.98 14.45
C LYS A 68 -8.28 -12.20 14.11
N GLN A 69 -7.82 -12.28 12.86
CA GLN A 69 -6.70 -11.50 12.34
C GLN A 69 -7.04 -10.00 12.33
N LEU A 70 -8.26 -9.66 11.88
CA LEU A 70 -8.77 -8.30 11.93
C LEU A 70 -8.76 -7.71 13.36
N LYS A 71 -9.16 -8.48 14.36
CA LYS A 71 -9.12 -8.06 15.77
C LYS A 71 -7.69 -7.85 16.30
N LYS A 72 -6.67 -8.40 15.64
CA LYS A 72 -5.25 -8.12 15.92
C LYS A 72 -4.72 -6.91 15.14
N GLY A 73 -5.54 -6.31 14.28
CA GLY A 73 -5.16 -5.19 13.41
C GLY A 73 -4.63 -5.62 12.04
N GLU A 74 -4.68 -6.91 11.71
CA GLU A 74 -4.21 -7.42 10.41
C GLU A 74 -5.33 -7.29 9.36
N LYS A 75 -4.98 -6.85 8.14
CA LYS A 75 -5.90 -6.88 6.99
C LYS A 75 -5.66 -8.16 6.18
N THR A 76 -6.69 -8.98 6.03
CA THR A 76 -6.64 -10.17 5.16
C THR A 76 -7.16 -9.83 3.77
N ALA A 77 -6.84 -10.64 2.76
CA ALA A 77 -7.36 -10.46 1.40
C ALA A 77 -8.89 -10.40 1.35
N LEU A 78 -9.59 -11.11 2.26
CA LEU A 78 -11.04 -11.00 2.39
C LEU A 78 -11.46 -9.61 2.88
N ILE A 79 -10.81 -9.10 3.92
CA ILE A 79 -11.14 -7.77 4.47
C ILE A 79 -10.82 -6.67 3.46
N GLU A 80 -9.71 -6.79 2.73
CA GLU A 80 -9.37 -5.87 1.63
C GLU A 80 -10.43 -5.89 0.52
N ALA A 81 -10.90 -7.08 0.11
CA ALA A 81 -11.96 -7.18 -0.89
C ALA A 81 -13.29 -6.56 -0.42
N LEU A 82 -13.62 -6.69 0.87
CA LEU A 82 -14.83 -6.13 1.46
C LEU A 82 -14.75 -4.62 1.73
N THR A 83 -13.55 -4.05 1.76
CA THR A 83 -13.29 -2.61 1.98
C THR A 83 -12.91 -1.88 0.69
N SER A 84 -13.20 -2.46 -0.47
CA SER A 84 -13.01 -1.79 -1.75
C SER A 84 -13.94 -0.57 -1.89
N GLU A 85 -13.43 0.54 -2.44
CA GLU A 85 -14.16 1.82 -2.57
C GLU A 85 -15.56 1.69 -3.20
N ASN A 86 -15.73 0.77 -4.15
CA ASN A 86 -17.01 0.52 -4.82
C ASN A 86 -18.10 -0.07 -3.91
N LEU A 87 -17.73 -0.50 -2.70
CA LEU A 87 -18.63 -1.08 -1.69
C LEU A 87 -18.93 -0.13 -0.54
N GLU A 88 -18.43 1.12 -0.58
CA GLU A 88 -18.67 2.09 0.49
C GLU A 88 -20.15 2.46 0.59
N LEU A 89 -20.70 2.38 1.81
CA LEU A 89 -22.05 2.81 2.13
C LEU A 89 -22.18 4.33 2.04
N GLN A 90 -23.17 4.80 1.28
CA GLN A 90 -23.38 6.23 1.09
C GLN A 90 -24.09 6.85 2.30
N GLY A 91 -23.60 7.99 2.77
CA GLY A 91 -24.10 8.63 3.99
C GLY A 91 -25.58 9.02 3.96
N GLY A 92 -26.16 9.20 2.77
CA GLY A 92 -27.58 9.52 2.58
C GLY A 92 -28.50 8.30 2.65
N ASP A 93 -27.97 7.10 2.44
CA ASP A 93 -28.79 5.89 2.30
C ASP A 93 -29.35 5.47 3.66
N PRO A 94 -30.60 5.00 3.71
CA PRO A 94 -31.21 4.54 4.95
C PRO A 94 -30.70 3.16 5.35
N ILE A 95 -30.66 2.91 6.66
CA ILE A 95 -30.09 1.70 7.23
C ILE A 95 -30.89 0.44 6.87
N TYR A 96 -32.20 0.57 6.74
CA TYR A 96 -33.07 -0.57 6.43
C TYR A 96 -32.78 -1.18 5.05
N GLU A 97 -32.24 -0.45 4.09
CA GLU A 97 -31.99 -0.97 2.73
C GLU A 97 -30.93 -2.07 2.74
N PHE A 98 -29.86 -1.90 3.52
CA PHE A 98 -28.83 -2.93 3.63
C PHE A 98 -29.24 -4.09 4.56
N LEU A 99 -30.26 -3.90 5.40
CA LEU A 99 -30.81 -4.96 6.24
C LEU A 99 -31.88 -5.80 5.52
N ALA A 100 -32.55 -5.25 4.50
CA ALA A 100 -33.72 -5.85 3.86
C ALA A 100 -33.49 -7.26 3.26
N ASN A 101 -32.26 -7.58 2.88
CA ASN A 101 -31.88 -8.87 2.29
C ASN A 101 -30.85 -9.63 3.13
N MET A 102 -30.78 -9.32 4.43
CA MET A 102 -29.84 -9.93 5.36
C MET A 102 -30.59 -10.62 6.49
N GLU A 103 -29.95 -11.63 7.08
CA GLU A 103 -30.43 -12.18 8.34
C GLU A 103 -30.46 -11.06 9.40
N THR A 104 -31.44 -11.09 10.31
CA THR A 104 -31.49 -10.16 11.43
C THR A 104 -30.15 -10.18 12.18
N PRO A 105 -29.52 -9.01 12.43
CA PRO A 105 -28.26 -8.91 13.18
C PRO A 105 -28.28 -9.69 14.49
N LYS A 106 -27.26 -10.52 14.72
CA LYS A 106 -27.11 -11.34 15.94
C LYS A 106 -25.75 -11.13 16.58
N ALA A 107 -25.67 -11.49 17.87
CA ALA A 107 -24.38 -11.55 18.56
C ALA A 107 -23.41 -12.51 17.86
N LYS A 108 -22.11 -12.29 18.06
CA LYS A 108 -21.01 -13.05 17.42
C LYS A 108 -20.91 -12.88 15.91
N GLN A 109 -21.51 -11.83 15.34
CA GLN A 109 -21.34 -11.44 13.94
C GLN A 109 -20.68 -10.05 13.85
N ILE A 110 -20.03 -9.76 12.74
CA ILE A 110 -19.56 -8.43 12.36
C ILE A 110 -20.48 -7.93 11.24
N HIS A 111 -21.09 -6.78 11.47
CA HIS A 111 -22.08 -6.20 10.55
C HIS A 111 -21.47 -5.07 9.73
N VAL A 112 -20.60 -4.28 10.36
CA VAL A 112 -20.00 -3.09 9.75
C VAL A 112 -18.49 -3.11 9.96
N LEU A 113 -17.76 -2.94 8.87
CA LEU A 113 -16.34 -2.66 8.86
C LEU A 113 -16.16 -1.14 8.76
N VAL A 114 -15.36 -0.56 9.65
CA VAL A 114 -15.13 0.88 9.77
C VAL A 114 -13.70 1.15 9.37
N GLU A 115 -13.50 1.83 8.26
CA GLU A 115 -12.19 2.35 7.90
C GLU A 115 -12.11 3.82 8.31
N VAL A 116 -11.07 4.12 9.08
CA VAL A 116 -10.73 5.49 9.48
C VAL A 116 -9.73 5.98 8.44
N PRO A 117 -10.06 7.01 7.64
CA PRO A 117 -9.11 7.54 6.68
C PRO A 117 -7.86 7.98 7.41
N GLU A 118 -6.70 7.59 6.88
CA GLU A 118 -5.42 8.00 7.45
C GLU A 118 -5.36 9.53 7.43
N GLY A 119 -5.33 10.15 8.61
CA GLY A 119 -5.22 11.58 8.73
C GLY A 119 -3.93 12.08 8.08
N ALA A 120 -3.92 13.34 7.62
CA ALA A 120 -2.73 13.99 7.06
C ALA A 120 -1.48 13.82 7.94
N SER A 121 -1.63 13.67 9.26
CA SER A 121 -0.53 13.43 10.20
C SER A 121 0.19 12.08 10.03
N ASP A 122 -0.51 11.01 9.65
CA ASP A 122 0.10 9.68 9.47
C ASP A 122 0.72 9.53 8.09
N ALA A 123 0.13 10.17 7.07
CA ALA A 123 0.76 10.34 5.78
C ALA A 123 2.06 11.17 5.91
N GLU A 124 2.04 12.26 6.70
CA GLU A 124 3.22 13.05 7.02
C GLU A 124 4.24 12.27 7.86
N ALA A 125 3.82 11.45 8.82
CA ALA A 125 4.71 10.62 9.63
C ALA A 125 5.34 9.49 8.79
N LYS A 126 4.57 8.84 7.90
CA LYS A 126 5.09 7.86 6.93
C LYS A 126 5.97 8.53 5.88
N GLN A 127 5.62 9.73 5.41
CA GLN A 127 6.44 10.50 4.47
C GLN A 127 7.72 10.97 5.14
N LYS A 128 7.67 11.41 6.40
CA LYS A 128 8.84 11.74 7.22
C LYS A 128 9.68 10.51 7.49
N ALA A 129 9.08 9.36 7.79
CA ALA A 129 9.80 8.10 7.97
C ALA A 129 10.46 7.66 6.65
N LYS A 130 9.77 7.72 5.52
CA LYS A 130 10.31 7.48 4.17
C LYS A 130 11.44 8.45 3.84
N LEU A 131 11.28 9.74 4.11
CA LEU A 131 12.34 10.75 3.95
C LEU A 131 13.53 10.46 4.87
N THR A 132 13.29 9.94 6.07
CA THR A 132 14.34 9.58 7.02
C THR A 132 15.11 8.36 6.54
N THR A 133 14.42 7.31 6.06
CA THR A 133 15.03 6.14 5.43
C THR A 133 15.81 6.54 4.17
N LEU A 134 15.25 7.38 3.32
CA LEU A 134 15.92 7.93 2.15
C LEU A 134 17.15 8.74 2.54
N ALA A 135 17.05 9.64 3.51
CA ALA A 135 18.19 10.43 3.98
C ALA A 135 19.29 9.54 4.58
N MET A 136 18.94 8.42 5.22
CA MET A 136 19.90 7.42 5.67
C MET A 136 20.57 6.69 4.50
N LEU A 137 19.80 6.30 3.46
CA LEU A 137 20.34 5.67 2.25
C LEU A 137 21.25 6.63 1.48
N LEU A 138 20.86 7.89 1.29
CA LEU A 138 21.66 8.92 0.63
C LEU A 138 22.99 9.19 1.36
N LYS A 139 23.00 9.12 2.71
CA LYS A 139 24.24 9.21 3.50
C LYS A 139 25.19 8.03 3.28
N GLN A 140 24.67 6.89 2.84
CA GLN A 140 25.46 5.68 2.55
C GLN A 140 25.84 5.56 1.07
N CYS A 141 25.25 6.37 0.19
CA CYS A 141 25.62 6.43 -1.22
C CYS A 141 27.01 7.07 -1.39
N GLY A 142 27.91 6.39 -2.09
CA GLY A 142 29.23 6.94 -2.45
C GLY A 142 29.16 8.02 -3.55
N VAL A 143 28.08 8.03 -4.34
CA VAL A 143 27.83 9.01 -5.40
C VAL A 143 26.35 9.39 -5.37
N VAL A 144 26.07 10.69 -5.43
CA VAL A 144 24.72 11.26 -5.59
C VAL A 144 24.80 12.26 -6.74
N GLY A 145 23.89 12.15 -7.72
CA GLY A 145 23.89 13.01 -8.89
C GLY A 145 22.62 12.87 -9.71
N ASP A 146 22.46 13.76 -10.68
CA ASP A 146 21.35 13.73 -11.62
C ASP A 146 21.40 12.47 -12.51
N LEU A 147 20.24 12.10 -13.07
CA LEU A 147 20.12 10.99 -14.00
C LEU A 147 21.08 11.18 -15.19
N PRO A 148 22.01 10.25 -15.48
CA PRO A 148 22.95 10.42 -16.57
C PRO A 148 22.23 10.46 -17.92
N GLN A 149 22.26 11.60 -18.59
CA GLN A 149 21.61 11.81 -19.89
C GLN A 149 22.49 11.42 -21.08
N LYS A 150 23.77 11.09 -20.87
CA LYS A 150 24.75 10.73 -21.90
C LYS A 150 25.77 9.73 -21.35
N GLY A 151 26.52 9.10 -22.26
CA GLY A 151 27.62 8.20 -21.92
C GLY A 151 27.22 6.73 -21.84
N ASP A 152 28.15 5.89 -21.36
CA ASP A 152 28.00 4.44 -21.43
C ASP A 152 26.86 3.89 -20.53
N PHE A 153 26.29 4.70 -19.62
CA PHE A 153 25.10 4.34 -18.85
C PHE A 153 23.92 3.96 -19.73
N LEU A 154 23.69 4.71 -20.80
CA LEU A 154 22.53 4.51 -21.68
C LEU A 154 22.60 3.15 -22.40
N LYS A 155 23.80 2.58 -22.54
CA LYS A 155 24.03 1.26 -23.14
C LYS A 155 23.42 0.12 -22.31
N LEU A 156 23.09 0.36 -21.03
CA LEU A 156 22.34 -0.60 -20.22
C LEU A 156 20.93 -0.83 -20.77
N PHE A 157 20.32 0.20 -21.37
CA PHE A 157 18.96 0.14 -21.92
C PHE A 157 18.90 -0.37 -23.35
N GLU A 158 20.04 -0.74 -23.93
CA GLU A 158 20.16 -1.36 -25.25
C GLU A 158 20.21 -2.89 -25.16
N TRP A 159 20.34 -3.46 -23.96
CA TRP A 159 20.35 -4.91 -23.77
C TRP A 159 18.99 -5.52 -24.09
N THR A 160 19.04 -6.74 -24.59
CA THR A 160 17.86 -7.50 -25.02
C THR A 160 17.83 -8.87 -24.35
N ASP A 161 16.73 -9.62 -24.53
CA ASP A 161 16.63 -11.01 -24.09
C ASP A 161 17.78 -11.88 -24.66
N GLY A 162 18.28 -11.53 -25.85
CA GLY A 162 19.41 -12.23 -26.48
C GLY A 162 20.75 -12.03 -25.75
N ASP A 163 20.82 -11.07 -24.82
CA ASP A 163 22.02 -10.80 -24.02
C ASP A 163 21.95 -11.48 -22.64
N CYS A 164 20.79 -12.04 -22.28
CA CYS A 164 20.66 -12.86 -21.08
C CYS A 164 21.61 -14.06 -21.14
N GLY A 165 22.29 -14.33 -20.03
CA GLY A 165 23.26 -15.40 -19.91
C GLY A 165 24.64 -15.06 -20.47
N LYS A 166 24.83 -13.88 -21.07
CA LYS A 166 26.14 -13.41 -21.52
C LYS A 166 26.84 -12.60 -20.44
N VAL A 167 28.17 -12.55 -20.57
CA VAL A 167 29.04 -11.70 -19.77
C VAL A 167 29.36 -10.45 -20.56
N MET A 168 28.95 -9.30 -20.03
CA MET A 168 29.14 -8.00 -20.67
C MET A 168 30.31 -7.25 -20.02
N ALA A 169 31.13 -6.61 -20.83
CA ALA A 169 32.22 -5.73 -20.36
C ALA A 169 31.64 -4.38 -19.97
N ILE A 170 31.96 -3.92 -18.76
CA ILE A 170 31.13 -2.94 -18.08
C ILE A 170 31.97 -1.86 -17.40
N LYS A 171 32.52 -0.98 -18.23
CA LYS A 171 33.11 0.26 -17.73
C LYS A 171 32.02 1.20 -17.18
N ALA A 172 30.85 1.18 -17.81
CA ALA A 172 29.69 2.00 -17.45
C ALA A 172 29.11 1.74 -16.05
N ILE A 173 29.00 0.46 -15.62
CA ILE A 173 28.43 0.13 -14.30
C ILE A 173 29.49 0.32 -13.21
N ASP A 174 30.77 0.08 -13.52
CA ASP A 174 31.87 0.39 -12.61
C ASP A 174 31.84 1.86 -12.17
N ASP A 175 31.69 2.78 -13.14
CA ASP A 175 31.59 4.21 -12.90
C ASP A 175 30.33 4.63 -12.08
N ILE A 176 29.28 3.80 -12.02
CA ILE A 176 27.98 4.15 -11.42
C ILE A 176 27.76 3.52 -10.04
N VAL A 177 28.09 2.24 -9.87
CA VAL A 177 27.82 1.51 -8.61
C VAL A 177 29.08 1.05 -7.90
N HIS A 178 30.26 1.51 -8.35
CA HIS A 178 31.57 1.01 -7.91
C HIS A 178 31.62 -0.52 -7.96
N PHE A 179 31.22 -1.06 -9.10
CA PHE A 179 31.27 -2.48 -9.36
C PHE A 179 32.72 -2.91 -9.60
N THR A 180 33.37 -3.47 -8.58
CA THR A 180 34.80 -3.88 -8.61
C THR A 180 35.13 -5.02 -9.58
N GLY A 181 34.20 -5.43 -10.46
CA GLY A 181 34.38 -6.47 -11.45
C GLY A 181 34.48 -5.92 -12.87
N SER A 182 35.36 -6.47 -13.71
CA SER A 182 35.47 -6.07 -15.13
C SER A 182 34.36 -6.64 -16.04
N ARG A 183 33.49 -7.48 -15.47
CA ARG A 183 32.53 -8.34 -16.17
C ARG A 183 31.25 -8.49 -15.38
N PHE A 184 30.11 -8.35 -16.03
CA PHE A 184 28.79 -8.48 -15.41
C PHE A 184 27.98 -9.55 -16.14
N TYR A 185 27.29 -10.39 -15.37
CA TYR A 185 26.43 -11.43 -15.91
C TYR A 185 24.99 -10.93 -16.00
N VAL A 186 24.44 -10.90 -17.22
CA VAL A 186 23.08 -10.38 -17.44
C VAL A 186 22.06 -11.47 -17.14
N ARG A 187 21.24 -11.26 -16.11
CA ARG A 187 20.09 -12.10 -15.78
C ARG A 187 18.79 -11.48 -16.28
N LYS A 188 17.76 -12.30 -16.50
CA LYS A 188 16.47 -11.86 -17.01
C LYS A 188 15.76 -10.87 -16.08
N GLU A 189 15.94 -11.04 -14.77
CA GLU A 189 15.42 -10.14 -13.74
C GLU A 189 16.00 -8.72 -13.88
N ILE A 190 17.29 -8.63 -14.24
CA ILE A 190 17.98 -7.34 -14.43
C ILE A 190 17.41 -6.63 -15.66
N LEU A 191 17.18 -7.37 -16.74
CA LEU A 191 16.58 -6.81 -17.96
C LEU A 191 15.16 -6.29 -17.72
N CYS A 192 14.35 -7.03 -16.94
CA CYS A 192 13.00 -6.60 -16.55
C CYS A 192 13.04 -5.28 -15.76
N VAL A 193 13.94 -5.18 -14.79
CA VAL A 193 14.14 -3.99 -13.97
C VAL A 193 14.59 -2.80 -14.81
N LEU A 194 15.58 -2.97 -15.70
CA LEU A 194 16.07 -1.91 -16.59
C LEU A 194 14.98 -1.43 -17.56
N THR A 195 14.15 -2.35 -18.05
CA THR A 195 13.00 -2.01 -18.90
C THR A 195 11.97 -1.17 -18.15
N ASN A 196 11.61 -1.56 -16.93
CA ASN A 196 10.70 -0.79 -16.09
C ASN A 196 11.27 0.59 -15.77
N PHE A 197 12.55 0.68 -15.46
CA PHE A 197 13.23 1.96 -15.26
C PHE A 197 13.14 2.84 -16.49
N LYS A 198 13.51 2.31 -17.67
CA LYS A 198 13.43 3.07 -18.93
C LYS A 198 12.02 3.61 -19.15
N ASN A 199 11.00 2.79 -18.96
CA ASN A 199 9.60 3.19 -19.15
C ASN A 199 9.17 4.28 -18.16
N ILE A 200 9.57 4.17 -16.89
CA ILE A 200 9.23 5.13 -15.84
C ILE A 200 9.91 6.48 -16.09
N TYR A 201 11.15 6.46 -16.60
CA TYR A 201 11.96 7.66 -16.83
C TYR A 201 11.98 8.15 -18.28
N GLN A 202 11.19 7.54 -19.17
CA GLN A 202 11.22 7.80 -20.62
C GLN A 202 10.96 9.28 -20.94
N SER A 203 9.99 9.90 -20.27
CA SER A 203 9.70 11.33 -20.42
C SER A 203 10.87 12.22 -20.01
N GLU A 204 11.65 11.82 -19.01
CA GLU A 204 12.79 12.58 -18.53
C GLU A 204 13.98 12.47 -19.49
N PHE A 205 14.17 11.31 -20.13
CA PHE A 205 15.15 11.14 -21.20
C PHE A 205 14.77 11.94 -22.46
N ASP A 206 13.47 11.98 -22.81
CA ASP A 206 13.01 12.61 -24.05
C ASP A 206 12.90 14.14 -23.94
N THR A 207 12.51 14.66 -22.77
CA THR A 207 12.17 16.10 -22.61
C THR A 207 13.11 16.85 -21.67
N GLY A 208 13.99 16.17 -20.93
CA GLY A 208 14.86 16.77 -19.94
C GLY A 208 14.14 17.39 -18.73
N LYS A 209 12.82 17.22 -18.62
CA LYS A 209 12.05 17.68 -17.45
C LYS A 209 12.43 16.83 -16.24
N VAL A 210 12.80 17.49 -15.15
CA VAL A 210 12.99 16.85 -13.85
C VAL A 210 11.62 16.59 -13.23
N VAL A 211 11.33 15.33 -12.95
CA VAL A 211 10.19 14.93 -12.09
C VAL A 211 10.73 14.45 -10.75
N ASN A 212 9.93 14.58 -9.70
CA ASN A 212 10.31 14.14 -8.35
C ASN A 212 10.16 12.61 -8.20
N LYS A 213 10.91 11.84 -8.99
CA LYS A 213 11.03 10.38 -8.91
C LYS A 213 12.45 10.03 -8.50
N GLN A 214 12.61 9.08 -7.58
CA GLN A 214 13.91 8.65 -7.11
C GLN A 214 14.12 7.16 -7.35
N PHE A 215 15.37 6.81 -7.64
CA PHE A 215 15.78 5.45 -7.93
C PHE A 215 17.09 5.17 -7.24
N SER A 216 17.17 3.99 -6.60
CA SER A 216 18.37 3.56 -5.91
C SER A 216 18.89 2.29 -6.54
N ILE A 217 20.14 2.33 -6.98
CA ILE A 217 20.92 1.15 -7.36
C ILE A 217 21.93 0.91 -6.26
N THR A 218 21.83 -0.24 -5.61
CA THR A 218 22.74 -0.64 -4.53
C THR A 218 23.46 -1.93 -4.91
N ASN A 219 24.66 -2.11 -4.37
CA ASN A 219 25.45 -3.33 -4.52
C ASN A 219 25.57 -4.01 -3.17
N ASP A 220 25.13 -5.26 -3.06
CA ASP A 220 25.38 -6.09 -1.88
C ASP A 220 26.62 -6.97 -2.11
N GLN A 221 27.63 -6.80 -1.26
CA GLN A 221 28.89 -7.55 -1.29
C GLN A 221 28.92 -8.73 -0.30
N SER A 222 27.85 -8.98 0.45
CA SER A 222 27.82 -9.94 1.57
C SER A 222 28.14 -11.39 1.21
N SER A 223 28.06 -11.79 -0.07
CA SER A 223 28.23 -13.18 -0.52
C SER A 223 29.43 -13.45 -1.43
N GLY A 224 30.42 -12.54 -1.53
CA GLY A 224 31.55 -12.68 -2.46
C GLY A 224 31.16 -12.63 -3.94
N SER A 225 29.93 -12.22 -4.24
CA SER A 225 29.39 -11.97 -5.58
C SER A 225 28.57 -10.69 -5.50
N ALA A 226 29.00 -9.64 -6.22
CA ALA A 226 28.29 -8.37 -6.28
C ALA A 226 26.90 -8.57 -6.90
N ARG A 227 25.85 -8.17 -6.17
CA ARG A 227 24.45 -8.24 -6.61
C ARG A 227 23.89 -6.83 -6.79
N LEU A 228 23.36 -6.56 -7.98
CA LEU A 228 22.67 -5.31 -8.28
C LEU A 228 21.27 -5.37 -7.66
N LEU A 229 21.03 -4.57 -6.63
CA LEU A 229 19.72 -4.34 -6.02
C LEU A 229 19.18 -3.04 -6.56
N VAL A 230 17.95 -3.09 -7.04
CA VAL A 230 17.32 -1.96 -7.71
C VAL A 230 15.95 -1.70 -7.11
N GLY A 231 15.76 -0.48 -6.60
CA GLY A 231 14.52 -0.07 -5.94
C GLY A 231 14.02 1.28 -6.46
N PHE A 232 12.70 1.37 -6.63
CA PHE A 232 11.99 2.64 -6.78
C PHE A 232 11.65 3.16 -5.37
N ILE A 233 11.91 4.44 -5.12
CA ILE A 233 11.55 5.11 -3.85
C ILE A 233 10.43 6.12 -4.10
#